data_AF-A0A7Y8HIX7-F1
#
_entry.id   AF-A0A7Y8HIX7-F1
#
_cell.length_a   1.000
_cell.length_b   1.000
_cell.length_c   1.000
_cell.angle_alpha   90.00
_cell.angle_beta   90.00
_cell.angle_gamma   90.00
#
_symmetry.space_group_name_H-M   'P 1'
#
loop_
_entity.id
_entity.type
_entity.pdbx_description
1 polymer ?
#
loop_
_entity_poly.entity_id
_entity_poly.type
_entity_poly.pdbx_seq_one_letter_code
_entity_poly.pdbx_strand_id
1 'polypeptide(L)'
;MITRQNIEDLKNIVGEDNIYTDKAHLIAYCYDATRTRFQPEAVVFPKDEDDVSKILKYCNNERIVVVPRGAGSGFTGGALPSEGGIVMSLERHMNKILEIDEKNMVARVQPGVINMTLQNEVEKRGLFYPPDPASQEYSTIGGNVSENAGGMRAAKYGITKDYVMAIRAVLPNGDIIRAGKKTIKDVAGYNIAGILIASEGTLAFITEITLKLISKPKLTKTAMGVFNSVEDAMNAVYKTFARGITHVAMEFLDNLTIKAVEQKYSKGLPTRAGAILI
;
A
#
# COMPACT_ATOMS: atom_id res chain seq x y z
N MET A 1 28.10 -7.29 4.79
CA MET A 1 28.36 -5.93 5.28
C MET A 1 28.77 -5.08 4.10
N ILE A 2 28.11 -3.94 3.91
CA ILE A 2 28.41 -2.97 2.83
C ILE A 2 29.75 -2.29 3.13
N THR A 3 30.63 -2.23 2.13
CA THR A 3 31.94 -1.57 2.25
C THR A 3 31.84 -0.07 1.96
N ARG A 4 32.88 0.69 2.33
CA ARG A 4 32.97 2.12 1.95
C ARG A 4 32.93 2.32 0.44
N GLN A 5 33.61 1.45 -0.32
CA GLN A 5 33.57 1.51 -1.78
C GLN A 5 32.15 1.32 -2.29
N ASN A 6 31.38 0.40 -1.70
CA ASN A 6 30.01 0.21 -2.13
C ASN A 6 29.12 1.44 -1.90
N ILE A 7 29.35 2.21 -0.82
CA ILE A 7 28.65 3.48 -0.58
C ILE A 7 29.02 4.51 -1.65
N GLU A 8 30.30 4.63 -2.01
CA GLU A 8 30.75 5.57 -3.05
C GLU A 8 30.19 5.20 -4.43
N ASP A 9 30.12 3.91 -4.77
CA ASP A 9 29.52 3.46 -6.03
C ASP A 9 28.01 3.73 -6.08
N LEU A 10 27.30 3.52 -4.97
CA LEU A 10 25.88 3.89 -4.86
C LEU A 10 25.68 5.41 -4.94
N LYS A 11 26.56 6.21 -4.31
CA LYS A 11 26.56 7.68 -4.47
C LYS A 11 26.74 8.10 -5.93
N ASN A 12 27.60 7.43 -6.69
CA ASN A 12 27.78 7.73 -8.11
C ASN A 12 26.51 7.44 -8.94
N ILE A 13 25.68 6.48 -8.50
CA ILE A 13 24.40 6.18 -9.15
C ILE A 13 23.34 7.24 -8.79
N VAL A 14 23.03 7.42 -7.51
CA VAL A 14 21.89 8.26 -7.09
C VAL A 14 22.24 9.72 -6.85
N GLY A 15 23.52 10.06 -6.74
CA GLY A 15 24.03 11.34 -6.27
C GLY A 15 24.17 11.37 -4.74
N GLU A 16 25.12 12.16 -4.26
CA GLU A 16 25.48 12.25 -2.83
C GLU A 16 24.30 12.63 -1.94
N ASP A 17 23.41 13.50 -2.42
CA ASP A 17 22.23 13.94 -1.67
C ASP A 17 21.16 12.86 -1.50
N ASN A 18 21.32 11.67 -2.09
CA ASN A 18 20.27 10.63 -2.14
C ASN A 18 20.68 9.31 -1.47
N ILE A 19 21.75 9.31 -0.68
CA ILE A 19 22.16 8.15 0.10
C ILE A 19 22.69 8.61 1.46
N TYR A 20 22.21 7.95 2.52
CA TYR A 20 22.51 8.33 3.89
C TYR A 20 22.97 7.13 4.72
N THR A 21 24.01 7.35 5.50
CA THR A 21 24.59 6.39 6.45
C THR A 21 24.67 6.95 7.88
N ASP A 22 24.14 8.16 8.10
CA ASP A 22 24.11 8.77 9.43
C ASP A 22 23.04 8.11 10.32
N LYS A 23 23.27 8.17 11.63
CA LYS A 23 22.40 7.52 12.62
C LYS A 23 20.93 7.95 12.54
N ALA A 24 20.63 9.19 12.15
CA ALA A 24 19.25 9.68 12.14
C ALA A 24 18.44 8.96 11.05
N HIS A 25 18.98 8.85 9.84
CA HIS A 25 18.34 8.10 8.77
C HIS A 25 18.26 6.60 9.09
N LEU A 26 19.35 5.99 9.58
CA LEU A 26 19.33 4.56 9.91
C LEU A 26 18.27 4.23 10.97
N ILE A 27 18.04 5.11 11.96
CA ILE A 27 17.00 4.92 12.99
C ILE A 27 15.59 5.17 12.43
N ALA A 28 15.42 6.18 11.56
CA ALA A 28 14.11 6.49 10.97
C ALA A 28 13.59 5.32 10.10
N TYR A 29 14.51 4.55 9.53
CA TYR A 29 14.23 3.48 8.57
C TYR A 29 14.38 2.06 9.14
N CYS A 30 14.60 1.91 10.45
CA CYS A 30 14.83 0.60 11.08
C CYS A 30 13.58 -0.16 11.50
N TYR A 31 12.39 0.43 11.36
CA TYR A 31 11.15 -0.11 11.96
C TYR A 31 9.97 -0.02 11.01
N ASP A 32 8.94 -0.82 11.28
CA ASP A 32 7.60 -0.72 10.72
C ASP A 32 6.55 -0.82 11.84
N ALA A 33 5.29 -1.09 11.51
CA ALA A 33 4.22 -1.13 12.51
C ALA A 33 4.25 -2.39 13.41
N THR A 34 5.12 -3.38 13.12
CA THR A 34 5.37 -4.52 14.02
C THR A 34 6.05 -4.12 15.34
N ARG A 35 6.63 -2.90 15.38
CA ARG A 35 7.42 -2.36 16.50
C ARG A 35 8.77 -3.03 16.73
N THR A 36 9.17 -3.96 15.85
CA THR A 36 10.52 -4.52 15.82
C THR A 36 11.48 -3.54 15.13
N ARG A 37 12.77 -3.63 15.45
CA ARG A 37 13.81 -2.74 14.91
C ARG A 37 15.02 -3.52 14.40
N PHE A 38 15.42 -3.25 13.17
CA PHE A 38 16.68 -3.70 12.56
C PHE A 38 17.29 -2.54 11.79
N GLN A 39 18.54 -2.18 12.08
CA GLN A 39 19.17 -1.04 11.41
C GLN A 39 19.71 -1.45 10.03
N PRO A 40 19.41 -0.70 8.97
CA PRO A 40 20.10 -0.87 7.69
C PRO A 40 21.53 -0.32 7.78
N GLU A 41 22.34 -0.64 6.77
CA GLU A 41 23.69 -0.10 6.59
C GLU A 41 23.68 1.21 5.78
N ALA A 42 22.66 1.41 4.92
CA ALA A 42 22.40 2.67 4.25
C ALA A 42 20.91 2.83 3.89
N VAL A 43 20.46 4.08 3.70
CA VAL A 43 19.16 4.42 3.14
C VAL A 43 19.36 5.14 1.81
N VAL A 44 18.70 4.67 0.75
CA VAL A 44 18.89 5.15 -0.63
C VAL A 44 17.56 5.66 -1.19
N PHE A 45 17.61 6.79 -1.89
CA PHE A 45 16.46 7.49 -2.46
C PHE A 45 16.59 7.63 -3.99
N PRO A 46 16.22 6.61 -4.78
CA PRO A 46 16.28 6.68 -6.23
C PRO A 46 15.41 7.82 -6.77
N LYS A 47 15.90 8.55 -7.78
CA LYS A 47 15.17 9.67 -8.40
C LYS A 47 14.12 9.17 -9.40
N ASP A 48 14.41 8.07 -10.08
CA ASP A 48 13.59 7.50 -11.14
C ASP A 48 13.85 5.99 -11.34
N GLU A 49 13.23 5.41 -12.35
CA GLU A 49 13.33 3.98 -12.69
C GLU A 49 14.72 3.56 -13.18
N ASP A 50 15.49 4.48 -13.77
CA ASP A 50 16.85 4.20 -14.24
C ASP A 50 17.82 4.09 -13.04
N ASP A 51 17.67 4.97 -12.03
CA ASP A 51 18.36 4.82 -10.74
C ASP A 51 18.03 3.45 -10.12
N VAL A 52 16.76 3.05 -10.06
CA VAL A 52 16.36 1.74 -9.51
C VAL A 52 17.02 0.58 -10.27
N SER A 53 17.00 0.62 -11.62
CA SER A 53 17.68 -0.37 -12.48
C SER A 53 19.16 -0.51 -12.15
N LYS A 54 19.88 0.61 -12.07
CA LYS A 54 21.31 0.63 -11.77
C LYS A 54 21.62 0.12 -10.37
N ILE A 55 20.85 0.54 -9.36
CA ILE A 55 21.05 0.09 -7.98
C ILE A 55 20.80 -1.41 -7.87
N LEU A 56 19.68 -1.94 -8.38
CA LEU A 56 19.38 -3.36 -8.26
C LEU A 56 20.42 -4.22 -8.96
N LYS A 57 20.83 -3.84 -10.18
CA LYS A 57 21.89 -4.53 -10.91
C LYS A 57 23.20 -4.55 -10.13
N TYR A 58 23.58 -3.42 -9.55
CA TYR A 58 24.78 -3.30 -8.74
C TYR A 58 24.70 -4.16 -7.47
N CYS A 59 23.62 -4.02 -6.69
CA CYS A 59 23.42 -4.79 -5.47
C CYS A 59 23.35 -6.31 -5.74
N ASN A 60 22.78 -6.72 -6.87
CA ASN A 60 22.74 -8.13 -7.26
C ASN A 60 24.14 -8.69 -7.56
N ASN A 61 25.02 -7.92 -8.21
CA ASN A 61 26.41 -8.30 -8.45
C ASN A 61 27.23 -8.38 -7.14
N GLU A 62 27.03 -7.41 -6.26
CA GLU A 62 27.76 -7.28 -4.99
C GLU A 62 27.12 -8.10 -3.84
N ARG A 63 26.01 -8.81 -4.11
CA ARG A 63 25.22 -9.56 -3.13
C ARG A 63 24.79 -8.71 -1.91
N ILE A 64 24.41 -7.47 -2.16
CA ILE A 64 23.88 -6.54 -1.18
C ILE A 64 22.37 -6.72 -1.09
N VAL A 65 21.85 -6.96 0.11
CA VAL A 65 20.41 -7.05 0.37
C VAL A 65 19.77 -5.68 0.15
N VAL A 66 18.64 -5.67 -0.56
CA VAL A 66 17.83 -4.49 -0.81
C VAL A 66 16.46 -4.71 -0.20
N VAL A 67 16.01 -3.79 0.65
CA VAL A 67 14.65 -3.77 1.20
C VAL A 67 13.88 -2.61 0.57
N PRO A 68 12.94 -2.88 -0.35
CA PRO A 68 12.03 -1.87 -0.87
C PRO A 68 11.16 -1.31 0.25
N ARG A 69 10.97 0.01 0.28
CA ARG A 69 10.17 0.64 1.31
C ARG A 69 9.31 1.78 0.78
N GLY A 70 8.01 1.67 1.07
CA GLY A 70 7.06 2.78 1.02
C GLY A 70 7.11 3.59 2.33
N ALA A 71 5.97 3.79 2.97
CA ALA A 71 5.90 4.51 4.25
C ALA A 71 6.30 3.67 5.49
N GLY A 72 6.50 2.36 5.35
CA GLY A 72 6.79 1.47 6.49
C GLY A 72 5.59 1.25 7.43
N SER A 73 4.36 1.35 6.91
CA SER A 73 3.12 1.17 7.68
C SER A 73 2.67 -0.29 7.85
N GLY A 74 3.43 -1.25 7.32
CA GLY A 74 3.08 -2.67 7.32
C GLY A 74 3.20 -3.31 8.70
N PHE A 75 2.44 -4.39 8.92
CA PHE A 75 2.44 -5.20 10.15
C PHE A 75 3.02 -6.61 9.91
N THR A 76 3.65 -6.83 8.77
CA THR A 76 4.20 -8.13 8.32
C THR A 76 5.71 -8.25 8.56
N GLY A 77 6.42 -7.13 8.77
CA GLY A 77 7.88 -7.12 8.83
C GLY A 77 8.55 -6.93 7.47
N GLY A 78 7.80 -6.87 6.35
CA GLY A 78 8.36 -6.79 5.00
C GLY A 78 9.18 -5.53 4.71
N ALA A 79 8.99 -4.46 5.50
CA ALA A 79 9.74 -3.21 5.40
C ALA A 79 10.96 -3.13 6.35
N LEU A 80 11.27 -4.22 7.08
CA LEU A 80 12.38 -4.29 8.02
C LEU A 80 13.65 -4.82 7.35
N PRO A 81 14.80 -4.15 7.51
CA PRO A 81 16.09 -4.67 7.04
C PRO A 81 16.69 -5.67 8.04
N SER A 82 16.02 -6.82 8.23
CA SER A 82 16.41 -7.83 9.22
C SER A 82 17.81 -8.39 9.00
N GLU A 83 18.25 -8.45 7.74
CA GLU A 83 19.58 -8.92 7.33
C GLU A 83 20.55 -7.77 7.01
N GLY A 84 20.22 -6.53 7.40
CA GLY A 84 21.01 -5.33 7.09
C GLY A 84 20.86 -4.91 5.63
N GLY A 85 21.96 -4.54 4.96
CA GLY A 85 21.94 -4.07 3.58
C GLY A 85 21.39 -2.64 3.44
N ILE A 86 20.77 -2.36 2.30
CA ILE A 86 20.17 -1.04 2.03
C ILE A 86 18.65 -1.07 2.14
N VAL A 87 18.09 0.00 2.70
CA VAL A 87 16.67 0.33 2.52
C VAL A 87 16.55 1.28 1.33
N MET A 88 15.69 0.94 0.36
CA MET A 88 15.43 1.77 -0.81
C MET A 88 14.05 2.41 -0.69
N SER A 89 14.02 3.72 -0.46
CA SER A 89 12.81 4.48 -0.15
C SER A 89 12.36 5.36 -1.33
N LEU A 90 11.05 5.35 -1.59
CA LEU A 90 10.44 6.01 -2.74
C LEU A 90 9.88 7.40 -2.42
N GLU A 91 9.82 7.76 -1.13
CA GLU A 91 9.04 8.89 -0.64
C GLU A 91 9.53 10.25 -1.16
N ARG A 92 10.82 10.36 -1.50
CA ARG A 92 11.43 11.65 -1.86
C ARG A 92 11.13 12.08 -3.29
N HIS A 93 11.25 11.16 -4.25
CA HIS A 93 11.25 11.51 -5.68
C HIS A 93 10.19 10.80 -6.52
N MET A 94 9.76 9.60 -6.12
CA MET A 94 8.84 8.77 -6.90
C MET A 94 7.42 8.82 -6.32
N ASN A 95 6.90 10.04 -6.09
CA ASN A 95 5.64 10.30 -5.39
C ASN A 95 4.62 11.12 -6.20
N LYS A 96 4.72 11.10 -7.54
CA LYS A 96 3.86 11.90 -8.44
C LYS A 96 2.71 11.09 -9.03
N ILE A 97 1.55 11.75 -9.14
CA ILE A 97 0.48 11.31 -10.03
C ILE A 97 0.85 11.74 -11.45
N LEU A 98 1.10 10.79 -12.33
CA LEU A 98 1.59 11.02 -13.69
C LEU A 98 0.46 11.34 -14.66
N GLU A 99 -0.74 10.81 -14.42
CA GLU A 99 -1.89 10.95 -15.29
C GLU A 99 -3.19 10.65 -14.55
N ILE A 100 -4.25 11.40 -14.83
CA ILE A 100 -5.63 11.03 -14.53
C ILE A 100 -6.43 11.18 -15.83
N ASP A 101 -6.84 10.05 -16.38
CA ASP A 101 -7.59 9.94 -17.63
C ASP A 101 -9.07 9.71 -17.32
N GLU A 102 -9.86 10.78 -17.37
CA GLU A 102 -11.29 10.75 -17.07
C GLU A 102 -12.10 9.96 -18.09
N LYS A 103 -11.67 9.94 -19.35
CA LYS A 103 -12.37 9.23 -20.43
C LYS A 103 -12.24 7.72 -20.27
N ASN A 104 -11.04 7.26 -19.90
CA ASN A 104 -10.77 5.84 -19.69
C ASN A 104 -10.93 5.41 -18.22
N MET A 105 -11.20 6.35 -17.31
CA MET A 105 -11.30 6.12 -15.86
C MET A 105 -10.06 5.41 -15.31
N VAL A 106 -8.88 5.98 -15.55
CA VAL A 106 -7.59 5.41 -15.12
C VAL A 106 -6.71 6.49 -14.49
N ALA A 107 -5.95 6.12 -13.46
CA ALA A 107 -4.82 6.90 -12.97
C ALA A 107 -3.50 6.16 -13.21
N ARG A 108 -2.45 6.89 -13.58
CA ARG A 108 -1.07 6.38 -13.60
C ARG A 108 -0.25 7.12 -12.58
N VAL A 109 0.42 6.40 -11.70
CA VAL A 109 1.06 6.96 -10.52
C VAL A 109 2.43 6.35 -10.29
N GLN A 110 3.33 7.12 -9.70
CA GLN A 110 4.54 6.58 -9.10
C GLN A 110 4.19 5.91 -7.75
N PRO A 111 4.98 4.90 -7.32
CA PRO A 111 4.67 4.06 -6.17
C PRO A 111 4.61 4.82 -4.84
N GLY A 112 5.37 5.91 -4.67
CA GLY A 112 5.41 6.72 -3.46
C GLY A 112 4.22 7.64 -3.26
N VAL A 113 3.25 7.69 -4.20
CA VAL A 113 2.02 8.49 -4.01
C VAL A 113 1.26 7.97 -2.78
N ILE A 114 0.90 8.86 -1.86
CA ILE A 114 0.05 8.51 -0.71
C ILE A 114 -1.36 8.16 -1.18
N ASN A 115 -1.94 7.09 -0.65
CA ASN A 115 -3.26 6.59 -1.05
C ASN A 115 -4.33 7.67 -0.95
N MET A 116 -4.45 8.32 0.21
CA MET A 116 -5.42 9.41 0.41
C MET A 116 -5.18 10.59 -0.54
N THR A 117 -3.92 10.88 -0.92
CA THR A 117 -3.64 11.92 -1.91
C THR A 117 -4.21 11.54 -3.28
N LEU A 118 -4.02 10.29 -3.72
CA LEU A 118 -4.63 9.81 -4.97
C LEU A 118 -6.16 9.89 -4.89
N GLN A 119 -6.77 9.39 -3.81
CA GLN A 119 -8.23 9.43 -3.62
C GLN A 119 -8.75 10.87 -3.75
N ASN A 120 -8.16 11.82 -3.03
CA ASN A 120 -8.56 13.21 -3.06
C ASN A 120 -8.45 13.84 -4.46
N GLU A 121 -7.37 13.56 -5.20
CA GLU A 121 -7.18 14.12 -6.55
C GLU A 121 -8.16 13.55 -7.59
N VAL A 122 -8.47 12.25 -7.53
CA VAL A 122 -9.44 11.65 -8.46
C VAL A 122 -10.88 12.06 -8.12
N GLU A 123 -11.18 12.23 -6.82
CA GLU A 123 -12.51 12.65 -6.36
C GLU A 123 -12.89 14.07 -6.78
N LYS A 124 -11.93 14.99 -6.90
CA LYS A 124 -12.16 16.33 -7.47
C LYS A 124 -12.70 16.28 -8.90
N ARG A 125 -12.49 15.16 -9.60
CA ARG A 125 -12.93 14.93 -11.00
C ARG A 125 -14.15 14.00 -11.08
N GLY A 126 -14.81 13.73 -9.95
CA GLY A 126 -15.95 12.81 -9.89
C GLY A 126 -15.59 11.33 -10.06
N LEU A 127 -14.31 10.98 -9.96
CA LEU A 127 -13.79 9.62 -9.98
C LEU A 127 -13.50 9.13 -8.55
N PHE A 128 -13.22 7.84 -8.40
CA PHE A 128 -13.05 7.22 -7.10
C PHE A 128 -12.11 6.03 -7.19
N TYR A 129 -11.12 6.00 -6.28
CA TYR A 129 -10.24 4.86 -6.02
C TYR A 129 -10.65 4.22 -4.69
N PRO A 130 -11.35 3.08 -4.69
CA PRO A 130 -12.00 2.56 -3.49
C PRO A 130 -11.09 2.05 -2.36
N PRO A 131 -9.97 1.32 -2.62
CA PRO A 131 -9.20 0.69 -1.56
C PRO A 131 -8.74 1.65 -0.46
N ASP A 132 -9.20 1.38 0.77
CA ASP A 132 -9.08 2.23 1.95
C ASP A 132 -8.41 1.52 3.13
N PRO A 133 -7.12 1.13 3.02
CA PRO A 133 -6.40 0.57 4.16
C PRO A 133 -6.47 1.52 5.36
N ALA A 134 -6.42 0.97 6.58
CA ALA A 134 -6.49 1.78 7.81
C ALA A 134 -5.39 2.86 7.87
N SER A 135 -4.27 2.65 7.17
CA SER A 135 -3.15 3.58 7.03
C SER A 135 -3.23 4.49 5.80
N GLN A 136 -4.35 4.57 5.08
CA GLN A 136 -4.50 5.29 3.80
C GLN A 136 -4.02 6.75 3.81
N GLU A 137 -4.05 7.42 4.97
CA GLU A 137 -3.55 8.80 5.13
C GLU A 137 -2.04 8.93 4.93
N TYR A 138 -1.28 7.83 5.05
CA TYR A 138 0.17 7.83 4.94
C TYR A 138 0.73 6.59 4.22
N SER A 139 -0.05 5.57 3.90
CA SER A 139 0.41 4.44 3.10
C SER A 139 0.55 4.83 1.63
N THR A 140 1.63 4.36 1.01
CA THR A 140 1.94 4.61 -0.40
C THR A 140 1.22 3.60 -1.31
N ILE A 141 0.88 3.98 -2.54
CA ILE A 141 0.27 3.07 -3.52
C ILE A 141 1.15 1.85 -3.80
N GLY A 142 2.48 2.02 -3.93
CA GLY A 142 3.42 0.92 -4.14
C GLY A 142 3.35 -0.11 -3.02
N GLY A 143 3.42 0.34 -1.76
CA GLY A 143 3.23 -0.53 -0.59
C GLY A 143 1.86 -1.23 -0.59
N ASN A 144 0.78 -0.52 -0.91
CA ASN A 144 -0.54 -1.12 -0.99
C ASN A 144 -0.64 -2.20 -2.07
N VAL A 145 0.05 -2.04 -3.20
CA VAL A 145 0.10 -3.04 -4.28
C VAL A 145 0.96 -4.24 -3.85
N SER A 146 2.13 -4.00 -3.27
CA SER A 146 3.05 -5.05 -2.79
C SER A 146 2.44 -5.91 -1.69
N GLU A 147 1.57 -5.33 -0.84
CA GLU A 147 0.89 -6.02 0.26
C GLU A 147 -0.56 -6.43 -0.10
N ASN A 148 -1.01 -6.09 -1.31
CA ASN A 148 -2.40 -6.26 -1.76
C ASN A 148 -3.43 -5.76 -0.72
N ALA A 149 -3.24 -4.52 -0.28
CA ALA A 149 -3.97 -3.91 0.81
C ALA A 149 -5.48 -3.93 0.57
N GLY A 150 -6.22 -4.35 1.59
CA GLY A 150 -7.67 -4.21 1.69
C GLY A 150 -8.09 -2.98 2.49
N GLY A 151 -9.29 -3.04 3.06
CA GLY A 151 -9.87 -1.98 3.86
C GLY A 151 -11.34 -2.26 4.14
N MET A 152 -12.01 -1.33 4.84
CA MET A 152 -13.43 -1.47 5.21
C MET A 152 -14.33 -1.54 3.97
N ARG A 153 -13.91 -0.91 2.86
CA ARG A 153 -14.66 -0.89 1.58
C ARG A 153 -14.57 -2.18 0.78
N ALA A 154 -13.74 -3.14 1.22
CA ALA A 154 -13.44 -4.34 0.45
C ALA A 154 -14.66 -5.23 0.16
N ALA A 155 -15.63 -5.27 1.08
CA ALA A 155 -16.84 -6.07 0.93
C ALA A 155 -17.64 -5.72 -0.34
N LYS A 156 -17.67 -4.43 -0.72
CA LYS A 156 -18.35 -3.98 -1.95
C LYS A 156 -17.43 -3.83 -3.14
N TYR A 157 -16.24 -3.31 -2.90
CA TYR A 157 -15.38 -2.82 -3.98
C TYR A 157 -14.19 -3.71 -4.27
N GLY A 158 -13.92 -4.73 -3.45
CA GLY A 158 -12.68 -5.51 -3.55
C GLY A 158 -11.48 -4.76 -2.96
N ILE A 159 -10.29 -5.31 -3.20
CA ILE A 159 -9.03 -4.85 -2.61
C ILE A 159 -8.08 -4.33 -3.70
N THR A 160 -6.87 -3.91 -3.31
CA THR A 160 -5.93 -3.24 -4.22
C THR A 160 -5.71 -3.98 -5.54
N LYS A 161 -5.55 -5.31 -5.55
CA LYS A 161 -5.37 -6.09 -6.79
C LYS A 161 -6.48 -5.89 -7.82
N ASP A 162 -7.71 -5.63 -7.39
CA ASP A 162 -8.88 -5.52 -8.26
C ASP A 162 -8.89 -4.19 -9.04
N TYR A 163 -7.99 -3.27 -8.68
CA TYR A 163 -7.81 -1.97 -9.31
C TYR A 163 -6.51 -1.84 -10.08
N VAL A 164 -5.55 -2.77 -9.94
CA VAL A 164 -4.28 -2.71 -10.68
C VAL A 164 -4.47 -3.24 -12.09
N MET A 165 -4.19 -2.41 -13.10
CA MET A 165 -4.29 -2.77 -14.52
C MET A 165 -2.92 -3.08 -15.13
N ALA A 166 -1.90 -2.32 -14.74
CA ALA A 166 -0.54 -2.52 -15.22
C ALA A 166 0.48 -2.03 -14.19
N ILE A 167 1.67 -2.64 -14.23
CA ILE A 167 2.81 -2.32 -13.38
C ILE A 167 4.04 -2.14 -14.30
N ARG A 168 4.82 -1.10 -14.06
CA ARG A 168 6.25 -1.11 -14.42
C ARG A 168 7.05 -1.51 -13.20
N ALA A 169 7.99 -2.41 -13.39
CA ALA A 169 8.85 -2.88 -12.32
C ALA A 169 10.25 -3.17 -12.84
N VAL A 170 11.21 -3.12 -11.93
CA VAL A 170 12.62 -3.44 -12.18
C VAL A 170 12.94 -4.76 -11.50
N LEU A 171 13.46 -5.70 -12.27
CA LEU A 171 13.91 -7.00 -11.78
C LEU A 171 15.27 -6.89 -11.07
N PRO A 172 15.67 -7.89 -10.24
CA PRO A 172 16.95 -7.85 -9.54
C PRO A 172 18.18 -7.72 -10.45
N ASN A 173 18.10 -8.18 -11.69
CA ASN A 173 19.18 -8.03 -12.69
C ASN A 173 19.25 -6.61 -13.30
N GLY A 174 18.31 -5.73 -12.96
CA GLY A 174 18.17 -4.36 -13.47
C GLY A 174 17.22 -4.25 -14.67
N ASP A 175 16.69 -5.34 -15.23
CA ASP A 175 15.80 -5.26 -16.38
C ASP A 175 14.46 -4.61 -16.01
N ILE A 176 14.03 -3.68 -16.86
CA ILE A 176 12.75 -3.00 -16.72
C ILE A 176 11.69 -3.78 -17.48
N ILE A 177 10.62 -4.17 -16.79
CA ILE A 177 9.47 -4.86 -17.38
C ILE A 177 8.20 -4.04 -17.26
N ARG A 178 7.28 -4.25 -18.20
CA ARG A 178 5.89 -3.81 -18.13
C ARG A 178 5.00 -5.04 -18.06
N ALA A 179 4.23 -5.14 -16.98
CA ALA A 179 3.28 -6.22 -16.75
C ALA A 179 1.85 -5.66 -16.83
N GLY A 180 1.01 -6.23 -17.70
CA GLY A 180 -0.36 -5.75 -17.94
C GLY A 180 -0.45 -4.53 -18.86
N LYS A 181 -1.68 -4.07 -19.09
CA LYS A 181 -2.01 -3.01 -20.07
C LYS A 181 -3.08 -2.06 -19.54
N LYS A 182 -3.12 -0.84 -20.08
CA LYS A 182 -4.18 0.16 -19.83
C LYS A 182 -5.45 -0.21 -20.60
N THR A 183 -6.01 -1.39 -20.34
CA THR A 183 -7.21 -1.92 -21.00
C THR A 183 -8.08 -2.68 -20.01
N ILE A 184 -9.40 -2.52 -20.08
CA ILE A 184 -10.35 -3.19 -19.15
C ILE A 184 -10.25 -4.72 -19.24
N LYS A 185 -10.01 -5.25 -20.45
CA LYS A 185 -9.86 -6.68 -20.70
C LYS A 185 -8.48 -6.95 -21.28
N ASP A 186 -7.62 -7.59 -20.51
CA ASP A 186 -6.32 -8.11 -20.96
C ASP A 186 -6.29 -9.62 -20.72
N VAL A 187 -6.45 -10.39 -21.80
CA VAL A 187 -6.45 -11.86 -21.78
C VAL A 187 -5.39 -12.44 -22.71
N ALA A 188 -4.39 -11.62 -23.06
CA ALA A 188 -3.32 -12.00 -23.96
C ALA A 188 -2.06 -12.37 -23.15
N GLY A 189 -1.84 -13.66 -22.97
CA GLY A 189 -0.68 -14.21 -22.25
C GLY A 189 -0.92 -14.35 -20.75
N TYR A 190 0.18 -14.45 -19.98
CA TYR A 190 0.13 -14.63 -18.54
C TYR A 190 -0.19 -13.34 -17.79
N ASN A 191 -0.90 -13.44 -16.67
CA ASN A 191 -1.15 -12.32 -15.77
C ASN A 191 0.09 -12.02 -14.90
N ILE A 192 1.15 -11.51 -15.52
CA ILE A 192 2.39 -11.16 -14.81
C ILE A 192 2.15 -10.06 -13.76
N ALA A 193 1.24 -9.12 -14.00
CA ALA A 193 0.90 -8.10 -13.02
C ALA A 193 0.33 -8.74 -11.74
N GLY A 194 -0.54 -9.75 -11.90
CA GLY A 194 -1.07 -10.55 -10.80
C GLY A 194 -0.01 -11.28 -9.97
N ILE A 195 1.13 -11.66 -10.57
CA ILE A 195 2.26 -12.29 -9.85
C ILE A 195 3.04 -11.25 -9.04
N LEU A 196 3.17 -10.02 -9.55
CA LEU A 196 3.91 -8.95 -8.86
C LEU A 196 3.08 -8.30 -7.74
N ILE A 197 1.76 -8.28 -7.85
CA ILE A 197 0.86 -7.88 -6.76
C ILE A 197 0.99 -8.88 -5.62
N ALA A 198 0.96 -8.41 -4.37
CA ALA A 198 1.17 -9.24 -3.18
C ALA A 198 2.56 -9.91 -3.10
N SER A 199 3.53 -9.49 -3.93
CA SER A 199 4.89 -10.07 -3.89
C SER A 199 5.75 -9.51 -2.76
N GLU A 200 5.26 -8.53 -1.99
CA GLU A 200 5.97 -7.91 -0.87
C GLU A 200 7.35 -7.33 -1.27
N GLY A 201 7.53 -6.98 -2.54
CA GLY A 201 8.79 -6.46 -3.07
C GLY A 201 9.89 -7.52 -3.28
N THR A 202 9.57 -8.81 -3.11
CA THR A 202 10.54 -9.91 -3.21
C THR A 202 10.88 -10.33 -4.64
N LEU A 203 9.99 -10.04 -5.60
CA LEU A 203 10.16 -10.45 -7.01
C LEU A 203 10.68 -9.34 -7.91
N ALA A 204 10.26 -8.09 -7.65
CA ALA A 204 10.63 -6.93 -8.42
C ALA A 204 10.37 -5.64 -7.64
N PHE A 205 11.05 -4.57 -8.02
CA PHE A 205 10.83 -3.25 -7.47
C PHE A 205 9.84 -2.47 -8.34
N ILE A 206 8.66 -2.12 -7.81
CA ILE A 206 7.60 -1.42 -8.56
C ILE A 206 7.95 0.07 -8.72
N THR A 207 7.87 0.59 -9.95
CA THR A 207 8.28 1.96 -10.32
C THR A 207 7.14 2.80 -10.91
N GLU A 208 6.09 2.17 -11.43
CA GLU A 208 4.87 2.82 -11.90
C GLU A 208 3.68 1.88 -11.76
N ILE A 209 2.52 2.40 -11.36
CA ILE A 209 1.26 1.65 -11.29
C ILE A 209 0.21 2.35 -12.14
N THR A 210 -0.51 1.59 -12.97
CA THR A 210 -1.73 2.00 -13.64
C THR A 210 -2.93 1.41 -12.91
N LEU A 211 -3.79 2.28 -12.39
CA LEU A 211 -4.95 1.94 -11.59
C LEU A 211 -6.25 2.25 -12.34
N LYS A 212 -7.19 1.31 -12.31
CA LYS A 212 -8.58 1.53 -12.67
C LYS A 212 -9.23 2.46 -11.64
N LEU A 213 -10.10 3.34 -12.11
CA LEU A 213 -10.97 4.18 -11.30
C LEU A 213 -12.44 3.81 -11.58
N ILE A 214 -13.32 4.18 -10.66
CA ILE A 214 -14.77 4.10 -10.85
C ILE A 214 -15.42 5.46 -10.60
N SER A 215 -16.70 5.61 -10.93
CA SER A 215 -17.43 6.85 -10.64
C SER A 215 -17.58 7.04 -9.12
N LYS A 216 -17.42 8.29 -8.66
CA LYS A 216 -17.64 8.65 -7.26
C LYS A 216 -19.10 8.37 -6.87
N PRO A 217 -19.35 7.63 -5.78
CA PRO A 217 -20.71 7.42 -5.27
C PRO A 217 -21.39 8.76 -4.97
N LYS A 218 -22.63 8.93 -5.44
CA LYS A 218 -23.39 10.18 -5.24
C LYS A 218 -23.94 10.34 -3.83
N LEU A 219 -24.18 9.22 -3.14
CA LEU A 219 -24.81 9.17 -1.83
C LEU A 219 -24.14 8.10 -0.97
N THR A 220 -23.90 8.45 0.28
CA THR A 220 -23.44 7.55 1.35
C THR A 220 -24.33 7.75 2.57
N LYS A 221 -24.68 6.65 3.22
CA LYS A 221 -25.40 6.65 4.50
C LYS A 221 -24.76 5.60 5.41
N THR A 222 -24.70 5.93 6.69
CA THR A 222 -24.21 5.06 7.76
C THR A 222 -25.34 4.87 8.76
N ALA A 223 -25.47 3.66 9.30
CA ALA A 223 -26.45 3.34 10.33
C ALA A 223 -25.79 2.42 11.37
N MET A 224 -26.21 2.52 12.62
CA MET A 224 -25.74 1.63 13.69
C MET A 224 -26.89 0.72 14.13
N GLY A 225 -26.69 -0.59 14.00
CA GLY A 225 -27.54 -1.60 14.62
C GLY A 225 -27.03 -1.92 16.03
N VAL A 226 -27.92 -1.93 17.01
CA VAL A 226 -27.59 -2.28 18.40
C VAL A 226 -28.29 -3.57 18.76
N PHE A 227 -27.53 -4.55 19.25
CA PHE A 227 -28.01 -5.91 19.47
C PHE A 227 -27.80 -6.35 20.92
N ASN A 228 -28.69 -7.20 21.42
CA ASN A 228 -28.60 -7.74 22.79
C ASN A 228 -27.51 -8.80 22.93
N SER A 229 -27.10 -9.44 21.83
CA SER A 229 -26.08 -10.48 21.80
C SER A 229 -25.25 -10.41 20.52
N VAL A 230 -24.07 -11.04 20.55
CA VAL A 230 -23.24 -11.23 19.35
C VAL A 230 -23.97 -12.08 18.31
N GLU A 231 -24.71 -13.09 18.76
CA GLU A 231 -25.50 -13.98 17.89
C GLU A 231 -26.55 -13.21 17.07
N ASP A 232 -27.28 -12.29 17.71
CA ASP A 232 -28.27 -11.44 17.04
C ASP A 232 -27.61 -10.54 15.98
N ALA A 233 -26.45 -9.96 16.30
CA ALA A 233 -25.68 -9.16 15.34
C ALA A 233 -25.24 -10.01 14.15
N MET A 234 -24.64 -11.18 14.37
CA MET A 234 -24.21 -12.07 13.28
C MET A 234 -25.37 -12.57 12.43
N ASN A 235 -26.52 -12.85 13.05
CA ASN A 235 -27.76 -13.17 12.33
C ASN A 235 -28.23 -12.01 11.43
N ALA A 236 -28.04 -10.76 11.86
CA ALA A 236 -28.33 -9.59 11.02
C ALA A 236 -27.36 -9.47 9.83
N VAL A 237 -26.06 -9.73 10.03
CA VAL A 237 -25.08 -9.81 8.92
C VAL A 237 -25.54 -10.85 7.89
N TYR A 238 -25.80 -12.08 8.33
CA TYR A 238 -26.23 -13.17 7.45
C TYR A 238 -27.50 -12.82 6.67
N LYS A 239 -28.57 -12.40 7.36
CA LYS A 239 -29.85 -12.05 6.72
C LYS A 239 -29.70 -10.94 5.69
N THR A 240 -28.77 -10.04 5.92
CA THR A 240 -28.52 -8.90 5.04
C THR A 240 -27.84 -9.33 3.73
N PHE A 241 -26.80 -10.16 3.82
CA PHE A 241 -26.16 -10.74 2.63
C PHE A 241 -27.10 -11.71 1.89
N ALA A 242 -27.86 -12.54 2.61
CA ALA A 242 -28.83 -13.47 2.02
C ALA A 242 -29.93 -12.77 1.21
N ARG A 243 -30.20 -11.48 1.48
CA ARG A 243 -31.12 -10.62 0.72
C ARG A 243 -30.46 -9.91 -0.46
N GLY A 244 -29.18 -10.17 -0.74
CA GLY A 244 -28.43 -9.57 -1.84
C GLY A 244 -28.01 -8.12 -1.61
N ILE A 245 -27.98 -7.64 -0.36
CA ILE A 245 -27.59 -6.26 -0.05
C ILE A 245 -26.08 -6.18 0.21
N THR A 246 -25.33 -5.60 -0.71
CA THR A 246 -23.88 -5.38 -0.56
C THR A 246 -23.58 -4.02 0.05
N HIS A 247 -23.08 -4.04 1.29
CA HIS A 247 -22.72 -2.85 2.05
C HIS A 247 -21.33 -2.38 1.66
N VAL A 248 -21.09 -1.07 1.71
CA VAL A 248 -19.75 -0.51 1.54
C VAL A 248 -18.82 -1.08 2.62
N ALA A 249 -19.26 -1.00 3.87
CA ALA A 249 -18.63 -1.57 5.05
C ALA A 249 -19.73 -2.07 6.00
N MET A 250 -19.40 -3.04 6.84
CA MET A 250 -20.25 -3.52 7.94
C MET A 250 -19.32 -3.99 9.05
N GLU A 251 -19.03 -3.09 9.99
CA GLU A 251 -18.04 -3.32 11.04
C GLU A 251 -18.71 -3.80 12.33
N PHE A 252 -18.11 -4.79 12.98
CA PHE A 252 -18.64 -5.42 14.19
C PHE A 252 -17.81 -5.04 15.41
N LEU A 253 -18.49 -4.68 16.50
CA LEU A 253 -17.89 -4.55 17.82
C LEU A 253 -18.71 -5.34 18.84
N ASP A 254 -18.05 -6.18 19.63
CA ASP A 254 -18.64 -6.84 20.80
C ASP A 254 -18.70 -5.91 22.02
N ASN A 255 -19.40 -6.33 23.09
CA ASN A 255 -19.53 -5.51 24.29
C ASN A 255 -18.18 -5.09 24.90
N LEU A 256 -17.19 -5.97 24.87
CA LEU A 256 -15.87 -5.69 25.43
C LEU A 256 -15.17 -4.58 24.64
N THR A 257 -15.19 -4.68 23.31
CA THR A 257 -14.62 -3.67 22.40
C THR A 257 -15.36 -2.35 22.53
N ILE A 258 -16.70 -2.37 22.58
CA ILE A 258 -17.53 -1.17 22.80
C ILE A 258 -17.09 -0.43 24.07
N LYS A 259 -16.97 -1.15 25.19
CA LYS A 259 -16.54 -0.57 26.47
C LYS A 259 -15.12 -0.02 26.41
N ALA A 260 -14.20 -0.75 25.79
CA ALA A 260 -12.81 -0.31 25.64
C ALA A 260 -12.69 0.97 24.80
N VAL A 261 -13.41 1.04 23.68
CA VAL A 261 -13.45 2.23 22.82
C VAL A 261 -14.08 3.40 23.57
N GLU A 262 -15.19 3.18 24.28
CA GLU A 262 -15.86 4.24 25.03
C GLU A 262 -15.00 4.76 26.19
N GLN A 263 -14.32 3.87 26.92
CA GLN A 263 -13.42 4.25 28.00
C GLN A 263 -12.25 5.09 27.49
N LYS A 264 -11.72 4.78 26.30
CA LYS A 264 -10.55 5.46 25.75
C LYS A 264 -10.89 6.76 25.03
N TYR A 265 -12.02 6.80 24.31
CA TYR A 265 -12.32 7.87 23.35
C TYR A 265 -13.64 8.60 23.59
N SER A 266 -14.47 8.13 24.53
CA SER A 266 -15.76 8.75 24.94
C SER A 266 -16.63 9.18 23.76
N LYS A 267 -17.02 8.20 22.92
CA LYS A 267 -17.73 8.43 21.65
C LYS A 267 -19.25 8.29 21.77
N GLY A 268 -19.78 8.03 22.97
CA GLY A 268 -21.21 7.83 23.20
C GLY A 268 -21.71 6.47 22.72
N LEU A 269 -20.85 5.44 22.70
CA LEU A 269 -21.24 4.10 22.29
C LEU A 269 -22.15 3.41 23.33
N PRO A 270 -23.07 2.53 22.91
CA PRO A 270 -24.02 1.87 23.80
C PRO A 270 -23.36 0.76 24.63
N THR A 271 -22.73 1.11 25.75
CA THR A 271 -21.95 0.19 26.61
C THR A 271 -22.73 -0.98 27.22
N ARG A 272 -24.07 -0.93 27.16
CA ARG A 272 -24.98 -2.02 27.58
C ARG A 272 -25.34 -2.99 26.44
N ALA A 273 -25.02 -2.68 25.20
CA ALA A 273 -25.30 -3.55 24.05
C ALA A 273 -24.44 -4.81 24.10
N GLY A 274 -25.00 -5.96 23.71
CA GLY A 274 -24.22 -7.18 23.53
C GLY A 274 -23.26 -7.08 22.34
N ALA A 275 -23.68 -6.38 21.29
CA ALA A 275 -22.87 -6.04 20.12
C ALA A 275 -23.46 -4.85 19.35
N ILE A 276 -22.64 -4.24 18.48
CA ILE A 276 -23.11 -3.30 17.46
C ILE A 276 -22.59 -3.68 16.07
N LEU A 277 -23.34 -3.28 15.05
CA LEU A 277 -22.91 -3.25 13.66
C LEU A 277 -22.99 -1.81 13.14
N ILE A 278 -21.98 -1.35 12.40
CA ILE A 278 -21.92 -0.01 11.81
C ILE A 278 -21.68 -0.10 10.31
#